data_AF-A0A1R1YRC9-F1
#
_entry.id   AF-A0A1R1YRC9-F1
#
_cell.length_a   1.000
_cell.length_b   1.000
_cell.length_c   1.000
_cell.angle_alpha   90.00
_cell.angle_beta   90.00
_cell.angle_gamma   90.00
#
_symmetry.space_group_name_H-M   'P 1'
#
loop_
_entity.id
_entity.type
_entity.pdbx_description
1 polymer ?
#
loop_
_entity_poly.entity_id
_entity_poly.type
_entity_poly.pdbx_seq_one_letter_code
_entity_poly.pdbx_strand_id
1 'polypeptide(L)'
;MQNPEKSKHLETATTTIFGNQIDFVNLRCESYNENSRIPETIEFGTPLQDALRRDITINSLFYNISSNQVEDYIEKGLDDLKNGIIRTPIDPFITFSDDPLRVLRVFRFASRFSFNLVPEISSALKDEGIKADFGSKISKERIGDELIKMLDGKI
;
A
#
# COMPACT_ATOMS: atom_id res chain seq x y z
N MET A 1 -1.57 21.63 -6.47
CA MET A 1 -0.36 22.22 -5.86
C MET A 1 -0.15 21.55 -4.52
N GLN A 2 0.73 20.54 -4.45
CA GLN A 2 1.03 19.83 -3.19
C GLN A 2 2.04 20.62 -2.37
N ASN A 3 1.74 20.74 -1.07
CA ASN A 3 2.50 21.52 -0.10
C ASN A 3 3.91 20.91 0.11
N PRO A 4 5.01 21.58 -0.34
CA PRO A 4 6.35 21.00 -0.37
C PRO A 4 6.93 20.68 1.02
N GLU A 5 6.47 21.40 2.05
CA GLU A 5 6.94 21.26 3.43
C GLU A 5 6.64 19.88 4.03
N LYS A 6 5.56 19.19 3.59
CA LYS A 6 5.19 17.87 4.10
C LYS A 6 5.97 16.70 3.47
N SER A 7 6.77 16.95 2.43
CA SER A 7 7.58 15.93 1.74
C SER A 7 9.08 16.03 2.04
N LYS A 8 9.50 16.91 2.96
CA LYS A 8 10.92 17.16 3.27
C LYS A 8 11.71 15.95 3.79
N HIS A 9 11.05 14.86 4.16
CA HIS A 9 11.70 13.63 4.66
C HIS A 9 11.62 12.45 3.68
N LEU A 10 11.12 12.67 2.48
CA LEU A 10 11.09 11.65 1.43
C LEU A 10 12.15 12.00 0.40
N GLU A 11 13.34 11.42 0.55
CA GLU A 11 14.42 11.49 -0.44
C GLU A 11 14.02 10.71 -1.71
N THR A 12 13.01 11.20 -2.42
CA THR A 12 12.54 10.63 -3.68
C THR A 12 12.98 11.53 -4.82
N ALA A 13 13.49 10.94 -5.89
CA ALA A 13 13.84 11.66 -7.11
C ALA A 13 13.09 11.05 -8.29
N THR A 14 12.39 11.86 -9.07
CA THR A 14 11.76 11.44 -10.31
C THR A 14 12.56 12.00 -11.48
N THR A 15 12.90 11.15 -12.45
CA THR A 15 13.58 11.57 -13.67
C THR A 15 13.04 10.81 -14.88
N THR A 16 13.42 11.22 -16.08
CA THR A 16 13.06 10.53 -17.32
C THR A 16 14.28 9.84 -17.90
N ILE A 17 14.23 8.52 -18.04
CA ILE A 17 15.29 7.72 -18.66
C ILE A 17 14.70 6.96 -19.85
N PHE A 18 15.30 7.11 -21.03
CA PHE A 18 14.81 6.51 -22.28
C PHE A 18 13.31 6.80 -22.58
N GLY A 19 12.83 7.99 -22.22
CA GLY A 19 11.43 8.40 -22.41
C GLY A 19 10.45 7.85 -21.37
N ASN A 20 10.90 7.05 -20.40
CA ASN A 20 10.07 6.55 -19.30
C ASN A 20 10.31 7.38 -18.04
N GLN A 21 9.24 7.74 -17.33
CA GLN A 21 9.36 8.32 -16.00
C GLN A 21 9.77 7.23 -15.00
N ILE A 22 10.82 7.51 -14.24
CA ILE A 22 11.38 6.60 -13.25
C ILE A 22 11.44 7.33 -11.92
N ASP A 23 10.82 6.70 -10.91
CA ASP A 23 10.86 7.15 -9.53
C ASP A 23 11.94 6.37 -8.76
N PHE A 24 12.90 7.11 -8.23
CA PHE A 24 13.90 6.61 -7.29
C PHE A 24 13.39 6.87 -5.88
N VAL A 25 13.15 5.79 -5.14
CA VAL A 25 12.66 5.83 -3.77
C VAL A 25 13.52 4.93 -2.90
N ASN A 26 13.91 5.43 -1.73
CA ASN A 26 14.57 4.60 -0.72
C ASN A 26 13.57 3.64 -0.07
N LEU A 27 14.09 2.50 0.38
CA LEU A 27 13.37 1.59 1.28
C LEU A 27 13.10 2.29 2.60
N ARG A 28 11.88 2.15 3.11
CA ARG A 28 11.45 2.89 4.31
C ARG A 28 11.09 1.95 5.45
N CYS A 29 11.54 2.32 6.63
CA CYS A 29 10.97 1.89 7.89
C CYS A 29 10.20 3.09 8.45
N GLU A 30 8.93 2.87 8.81
CA GLU A 30 8.04 3.93 9.28
C GLU A 30 7.51 3.54 10.67
N SER A 31 7.54 4.47 11.62
CA SER A 31 6.84 4.34 12.89
C SER A 31 5.64 5.28 12.93
N TYR A 32 4.50 4.79 13.41
CA TYR A 32 3.25 5.55 13.48
C TYR A 32 2.91 5.83 14.94
N ASN A 33 2.48 7.05 15.25
CA ASN A 33 1.85 7.35 16.53
C ASN A 33 0.33 7.15 16.41
N GLU A 34 -0.33 6.80 17.52
CA GLU A 34 -1.76 6.45 17.52
C GLU A 34 -2.69 7.59 16.99
N ASN A 35 -2.19 8.83 16.94
CA ASN A 35 -2.96 10.02 16.60
C ASN A 35 -2.66 10.58 15.19
N SER A 36 -1.72 10.01 14.43
CA SER A 36 -1.27 10.55 13.14
C SER A 36 -1.02 9.44 12.12
N ARG A 37 -1.60 9.62 10.93
CA ARG A 37 -1.28 8.81 9.74
C ARG A 37 0.03 9.22 9.06
N ILE A 38 0.59 10.35 9.44
CA ILE A 38 1.92 10.75 9.01
C ILE A 38 2.88 10.05 9.96
N PRO A 39 3.78 9.18 9.45
CA PRO A 39 4.72 8.48 10.31
C PRO A 39 5.57 9.49 11.09
N GLU A 40 5.77 9.19 12.37
CA GLU A 40 6.57 10.00 13.29
C GLU A 40 8.05 9.96 12.90
N THR A 41 8.53 8.80 12.48
CA THR A 41 9.87 8.63 11.92
C THR A 41 9.82 7.92 10.57
N ILE A 42 10.66 8.38 9.64
CA ILE A 42 10.96 7.71 8.38
C ILE A 42 12.46 7.47 8.36
N GLU A 43 12.85 6.21 8.37
CA GLU A 43 14.25 5.77 8.34
C GLU A 43 14.52 4.85 7.15
N PHE A 44 15.79 4.63 6.85
CA PHE A 44 16.18 3.64 5.85
C PHE A 44 15.79 2.23 6.34
N GLY A 45 14.86 1.62 5.62
CA GLY A 45 14.36 0.28 5.93
C GLY A 45 15.10 -0.83 5.16
N THR A 46 14.93 -2.05 5.64
CA THR A 46 15.20 -3.26 4.86
C THR A 46 14.08 -3.51 3.84
N PRO A 47 14.30 -4.34 2.79
CA PRO A 47 13.25 -4.71 1.85
C PRO A 47 12.01 -5.30 2.54
N LEU A 48 12.21 -6.13 3.57
CA LEU A 48 11.14 -6.69 4.38
C LEU A 48 10.34 -5.60 5.11
N GLN A 49 11.00 -4.64 5.76
CA GLN A 49 10.31 -3.53 6.42
C GLN A 49 9.49 -2.69 5.43
N ASP A 50 10.03 -2.44 4.24
CA ASP A 50 9.30 -1.74 3.17
C ASP A 50 8.11 -2.56 2.62
N ALA A 51 8.26 -3.88 2.54
CA ALA A 51 7.23 -4.81 2.09
C ALA A 51 6.03 -4.85 3.07
N LEU A 52 6.31 -4.86 4.37
CA LEU A 52 5.32 -4.97 5.45
C LEU A 52 4.41 -3.74 5.55
N ARG A 53 4.92 -2.56 5.19
CA ARG A 53 4.13 -1.32 5.17
C ARG A 53 3.27 -1.16 3.91
N ARG A 54 3.21 -2.12 2.98
CA ARG A 54 2.35 -1.99 1.78
C ARG A 54 0.92 -2.48 2.03
N ASP A 55 0.05 -2.22 1.06
CA ASP A 55 -1.36 -2.53 1.15
C ASP A 55 -1.65 -4.02 0.99
N ILE A 56 -1.07 -4.68 -0.01
CA ILE A 56 -1.34 -6.09 -0.32
C ILE A 56 -0.06 -6.84 -0.71
N THR A 57 -0.01 -8.14 -0.42
CA THR A 57 1.14 -9.04 -0.65
C THR A 57 1.64 -9.00 -2.09
N ILE A 58 0.74 -9.02 -3.07
CA ILE A 58 1.10 -8.97 -4.50
C ILE A 58 1.78 -7.65 -4.89
N ASN A 59 1.51 -6.57 -4.17
CA ASN A 59 2.16 -5.26 -4.36
C ASN A 59 3.44 -5.13 -3.52
N SER A 60 3.80 -6.13 -2.72
CA SER A 60 5.00 -6.18 -1.87
C SER A 60 6.16 -6.96 -2.48
N LEU A 61 6.05 -7.35 -3.76
CA LEU A 61 7.12 -8.00 -4.51
C LEU A 61 8.18 -6.99 -4.96
N PHE A 62 9.43 -7.41 -4.95
CA PHE A 62 10.57 -6.64 -5.46
C PHE A 62 11.17 -7.34 -6.66
N TYR A 63 11.72 -6.57 -7.61
CA TYR A 63 12.53 -7.11 -8.70
C TYR A 63 13.96 -6.60 -8.54
N ASN A 64 14.88 -7.53 -8.33
CA ASN A 64 16.30 -7.23 -8.19
C ASN A 64 16.95 -7.17 -9.57
N ILE A 65 17.30 -5.96 -10.01
CA ILE A 65 17.91 -5.72 -11.32
C ILE A 65 19.35 -6.27 -11.44
N SER A 66 20.03 -6.54 -10.33
CA SER A 66 21.39 -7.10 -10.32
C SER A 66 21.37 -8.61 -10.48
N SER A 67 20.45 -9.31 -9.82
CA SER A 67 20.30 -10.76 -9.91
C SER A 67 19.30 -11.22 -10.96
N ASN A 68 18.47 -10.32 -11.51
CA ASN A 68 17.34 -10.60 -12.40
C ASN A 68 16.33 -11.58 -11.78
N GLN A 69 16.00 -11.38 -10.51
CA GLN A 69 15.07 -12.24 -9.78
C GLN A 69 13.97 -11.43 -9.11
N VAL A 70 12.79 -12.05 -8.97
CA VAL A 70 11.72 -11.54 -8.12
C VAL A 70 12.00 -12.00 -6.69
N GLU A 71 12.00 -11.04 -5.77
CA GLU A 71 12.19 -11.25 -4.33
C GLU A 71 10.84 -11.06 -3.62
N ASP A 72 10.38 -12.13 -2.96
CA ASP A 72 9.14 -12.16 -2.18
C ASP A 72 9.47 -12.27 -0.69
N TYR A 73 9.77 -11.13 -0.07
CA TYR A 73 10.12 -11.07 1.36
C TYR A 73 8.96 -11.41 2.30
N ILE A 74 7.71 -11.35 1.80
CA ILE A 74 6.51 -11.71 2.57
C ILE A 74 6.19 -13.21 2.43
N GLU A 75 6.87 -13.92 1.52
CA GLU A 75 6.70 -15.35 1.22
C GLU A 75 5.25 -15.73 0.82
N LYS A 76 4.47 -14.75 0.37
CA LYS A 76 3.06 -14.92 -0.03
C LYS A 76 2.71 -14.18 -1.31
N GLY A 77 3.45 -13.15 -1.71
CA GLY A 77 3.11 -12.33 -2.87
C GLY A 77 3.05 -13.13 -4.17
N LEU A 78 3.98 -14.06 -4.40
CA LEU A 78 3.99 -14.89 -5.61
C LEU A 78 2.86 -15.93 -5.63
N ASP A 79 2.60 -16.57 -4.50
CA ASP A 79 1.52 -17.57 -4.39
C ASP A 79 0.14 -16.91 -4.46
N ASP A 80 -0.05 -15.78 -3.78
CA ASP A 80 -1.28 -15.01 -3.82
C ASP A 80 -1.54 -14.47 -5.23
N LEU A 81 -0.51 -13.99 -5.94
CA LEU A 81 -0.64 -13.57 -7.33
C LEU A 81 -1.07 -14.72 -8.24
N LYS A 82 -0.46 -15.90 -8.07
CA LYS A 82 -0.79 -17.10 -8.85
C LYS A 82 -2.22 -17.60 -8.60
N ASN A 83 -2.66 -17.55 -7.35
CA ASN A 83 -3.96 -18.09 -6.93
C ASN A 83 -5.09 -17.05 -6.98
N GLY A 84 -4.80 -15.81 -7.39
CA GLY A 84 -5.78 -14.74 -7.45
C GLY A 84 -6.31 -14.36 -6.07
N ILE A 85 -5.41 -14.15 -5.12
CA ILE A 85 -5.72 -13.85 -3.71
C ILE A 85 -5.27 -12.43 -3.39
N ILE A 86 -6.10 -11.71 -2.63
CA ILE A 86 -5.79 -10.44 -2.01
C ILE A 86 -5.61 -10.66 -0.52
N ARG A 87 -4.38 -10.44 -0.05
CA ARG A 87 -3.95 -10.55 1.35
C ARG A 87 -3.13 -9.32 1.72
N THR A 88 -3.19 -8.89 2.98
CA THR A 88 -2.32 -7.83 3.52
C THR A 88 -0.98 -8.42 3.98
N PRO A 89 0.15 -7.69 3.91
CA PRO A 89 1.45 -8.20 4.36
C PRO A 89 1.53 -8.53 5.86
N ILE A 90 0.78 -7.78 6.66
CA ILE A 90 0.60 -7.98 8.10
C ILE A 90 -0.88 -8.15 8.42
N ASP A 91 -1.24 -8.22 9.70
CA ASP A 91 -2.64 -8.28 10.13
C ASP A 91 -3.48 -7.18 9.43
N PRO A 92 -4.62 -7.52 8.80
CA PRO A 92 -5.46 -6.55 8.12
C PRO A 92 -5.96 -5.43 9.05
N PHE A 93 -6.18 -5.70 10.33
CA PHE A 93 -6.56 -4.69 11.31
C PHE A 93 -5.47 -3.62 11.41
N ILE A 94 -4.21 -4.01 11.63
CA ILE A 94 -3.08 -3.08 11.70
C ILE A 94 -2.94 -2.31 10.38
N THR A 95 -2.97 -3.04 9.26
CA THR A 95 -2.87 -2.44 7.91
C THR A 95 -3.92 -1.35 7.68
N PHE A 96 -5.17 -1.59 8.10
CA PHE A 96 -6.27 -0.65 7.91
C PHE A 96 -6.31 0.46 8.96
N SER A 97 -5.81 0.21 10.18
CA SER A 97 -5.64 1.27 11.18
C SER A 97 -4.56 2.28 10.77
N ASP A 98 -3.46 1.82 10.18
CA ASP A 98 -2.35 2.68 9.73
C ASP A 98 -2.77 3.61 8.59
N ASP A 99 -3.41 3.07 7.54
CA ASP A 99 -4.06 3.88 6.50
C ASP A 99 -5.40 3.27 6.06
N PRO A 100 -6.52 3.77 6.60
CA PRO A 100 -7.86 3.33 6.21
C PRO A 100 -8.17 3.43 4.71
N LEU A 101 -7.43 4.23 3.92
CA LEU A 101 -7.59 4.22 2.45
C LEU A 101 -7.25 2.86 1.83
N ARG A 102 -6.44 2.04 2.50
CA ARG A 102 -6.09 0.68 2.04
C ARG A 102 -7.31 -0.23 1.94
N VAL A 103 -8.37 0.02 2.71
CA VAL A 103 -9.65 -0.68 2.56
C VAL A 103 -10.18 -0.53 1.12
N LEU A 104 -10.25 0.71 0.60
CA LEU A 104 -10.68 0.94 -0.79
C LEU A 104 -9.71 0.32 -1.79
N ARG A 105 -8.39 0.46 -1.56
CA ARG A 105 -7.38 -0.12 -2.46
C ARG A 105 -7.53 -1.63 -2.59
N VAL A 106 -7.74 -2.34 -1.47
CA VAL A 106 -7.97 -3.79 -1.44
C VAL A 106 -9.17 -4.17 -2.31
N PHE A 107 -10.30 -3.47 -2.15
CA PHE A 107 -11.47 -3.71 -2.99
C PHE A 107 -11.24 -3.35 -4.47
N ARG A 108 -10.48 -2.28 -4.75
CA ARG A 108 -10.13 -1.91 -6.11
C ARG A 108 -9.32 -3.01 -6.78
N PHE A 109 -8.30 -3.55 -6.11
CA PHE A 109 -7.47 -4.60 -6.66
C PHE A 109 -8.23 -5.92 -6.80
N ALA A 110 -9.06 -6.29 -5.82
CA ALA A 110 -9.93 -7.45 -5.90
C ALA A 110 -10.87 -7.37 -7.12
N SER A 111 -11.54 -6.22 -7.31
CA SER A 111 -12.43 -5.99 -8.44
C SER A 111 -11.67 -5.96 -9.77
N ARG A 112 -10.56 -5.21 -9.85
CA ARG A 112 -9.75 -5.06 -11.06
C ARG A 112 -9.22 -6.39 -11.58
N PHE A 113 -8.69 -7.23 -10.71
CA PHE A 113 -8.06 -8.49 -11.10
C PHE A 113 -8.99 -9.70 -10.98
N SER A 114 -10.24 -9.50 -10.52
CA SER A 114 -11.18 -10.58 -10.18
C SER A 114 -10.58 -11.57 -9.16
N PHE A 115 -9.87 -11.04 -8.16
CA PHE A 115 -9.22 -11.81 -7.10
C PHE A 115 -10.10 -11.92 -5.86
N ASN A 116 -9.89 -12.98 -5.08
CA ASN A 116 -10.63 -13.25 -3.85
C ASN A 116 -9.93 -12.65 -2.64
N LEU A 117 -10.72 -12.06 -1.72
CA LEU A 117 -10.21 -11.59 -0.43
C LEU A 117 -10.02 -12.76 0.52
N VAL A 118 -8.94 -12.75 1.31
CA VAL A 118 -8.79 -13.71 2.40
C VAL A 118 -9.81 -13.44 3.52
N PRO A 119 -10.27 -14.47 4.27
CA PRO A 119 -11.29 -14.31 5.32
C PRO A 119 -10.92 -13.26 6.39
N GLU A 120 -9.65 -13.13 6.72
CA GLU A 120 -9.10 -12.22 7.71
C GLU A 120 -9.39 -10.75 7.36
N ILE A 121 -9.34 -10.39 6.06
CA ILE A 121 -9.72 -9.06 5.59
C ILE A 121 -11.20 -8.81 5.88
N SER A 122 -12.06 -9.78 5.57
CA SER A 122 -13.50 -9.66 5.82
C SER A 122 -13.83 -9.53 7.31
N SER A 123 -13.04 -10.19 8.17
CA SER A 123 -13.15 -10.07 9.62
C SER A 123 -12.75 -8.68 10.11
N ALA A 124 -11.61 -8.15 9.64
CA ALA A 124 -11.16 -6.80 10.03
C ALA A 124 -12.13 -5.71 9.58
N LEU A 125 -12.78 -5.85 8.43
CA LEU A 125 -13.79 -4.88 7.95
C LEU A 125 -15.09 -4.87 8.76
N LYS A 126 -15.36 -5.92 9.54
CA LYS A 126 -16.53 -5.96 10.45
C LYS A 126 -16.26 -5.21 11.75
N ASP A 127 -15.00 -4.94 12.07
CA ASP A 127 -14.61 -4.22 13.27
C ASP A 127 -15.12 -2.76 13.25
N GLU A 128 -15.66 -2.31 14.38
CA GLU A 128 -16.24 -0.96 14.51
C GLU A 128 -15.19 0.14 14.54
N GLY A 129 -13.99 -0.14 15.07
CA GLY A 129 -12.86 0.78 15.06
C GLY A 129 -12.40 1.07 13.63
N ILE A 130 -12.27 0.03 12.80
CA ILE A 130 -11.92 0.18 11.37
C ILE A 130 -12.99 1.00 10.61
N LYS A 131 -14.28 0.74 10.85
CA LYS A 131 -15.36 1.52 10.22
C LYS A 131 -15.33 2.99 10.64
N ALA A 132 -15.12 3.26 11.93
CA ALA A 132 -15.01 4.61 12.46
C ALA A 132 -13.80 5.36 11.88
N ASP A 133 -12.64 4.70 11.82
CA ASP A 133 -11.41 5.25 11.24
C ASP A 133 -11.55 5.51 9.74
N PHE A 134 -12.22 4.63 9.01
CA PHE A 134 -12.53 4.83 7.59
C PHE A 134 -13.37 6.08 7.37
N GLY A 135 -14.44 6.26 8.14
CA GLY A 135 -15.37 7.38 7.99
C GLY A 135 -14.83 8.74 8.48
N SER A 136 -13.92 8.74 9.47
CA SER A 136 -13.46 9.98 10.13
C SER A 136 -12.08 10.45 9.66
N LYS A 137 -11.16 9.53 9.36
CA LYS A 137 -9.76 9.88 9.12
C LYS A 137 -9.41 10.02 7.62
N ILE A 138 -10.30 9.67 6.67
CA ILE A 138 -10.06 9.83 5.21
C ILE A 138 -10.79 11.08 4.69
N SER A 139 -10.08 11.93 3.94
CA SER A 139 -10.72 13.07 3.28
C SER A 139 -11.58 12.64 2.09
N LYS A 140 -12.66 13.39 1.80
CA LYS A 140 -13.58 13.07 0.69
C LYS A 140 -12.88 13.06 -0.67
N GLU A 141 -11.88 13.92 -0.84
CA GLU A 141 -11.06 14.00 -2.05
C GLU A 141 -10.32 12.69 -2.29
N ARG A 142 -9.67 12.13 -1.25
CA ARG A 142 -8.93 10.85 -1.35
C ARG A 142 -9.86 9.67 -1.64
N ILE A 143 -11.07 9.67 -1.09
CA ILE A 143 -12.10 8.68 -1.42
C ILE A 143 -12.48 8.83 -2.89
N GLY A 144 -12.74 10.05 -3.36
CA GLY A 144 -13.08 10.36 -4.74
C GLY A 144 -12.01 9.88 -5.73
N ASP A 145 -10.74 10.19 -5.47
CA ASP A 145 -9.62 9.75 -6.31
C ASP A 145 -9.56 8.22 -6.44
N GLU A 146 -9.79 7.50 -5.35
CA GLU A 146 -9.76 6.03 -5.35
C GLU A 146 -10.97 5.43 -6.06
N LEU A 147 -12.15 6.03 -5.91
CA LEU A 147 -13.36 5.65 -6.64
C LEU A 147 -13.23 5.90 -8.15
N ILE A 148 -12.64 7.03 -8.56
CA ILE A 148 -12.37 7.32 -9.97
C ILE A 148 -11.46 6.22 -10.55
N LYS A 149 -10.39 5.83 -9.84
CA LYS A 149 -9.51 4.73 -10.28
C LYS A 149 -10.23 3.39 -10.38
N MET A 150 -11.24 3.14 -9.55
CA MET A 150 -12.07 1.93 -9.67
C MET A 150 -12.93 1.97 -10.93
N LEU A 151 -13.55 3.12 -11.24
CA LEU A 151 -14.48 3.30 -12.34
C LEU A 151 -13.79 3.39 -13.70
N ASP A 152 -12.65 4.06 -13.78
CA ASP A 152 -11.94 4.29 -15.04
C ASP A 152 -11.37 3.00 -15.61
N GLY A 153 -11.18 1.95 -14.80
CA GLY A 153 -10.66 0.65 -15.23
C GLY A 153 -9.27 0.67 -15.88
N LYS A 154 -8.63 1.84 -16.01
CA LYS A 154 -7.43 2.04 -16.80
C LYS A 154 -6.21 1.32 -16.22
N ILE A 155 -5.42 0.78 -17.14
CA ILE A 155 -4.21 -0.04 -16.97
C ILE A 155 -3.14 0.73 -16.20
#